data_AF-A0A448PG01-F1
#
_entry.id   AF-A0A448PG01-F1
#
_cell.length_a   1.000
_cell.length_b   1.000
_cell.length_c   1.000
_cell.angle_alpha   90.00
_cell.angle_beta   90.00
_cell.angle_gamma   90.00
#
_symmetry.space_group_name_H-M   'P 1'
#
loop_
_entity.id
_entity.type
_entity.pdbx_description
1 polymer ?
#
loop_
_entity_poly.entity_id
_entity_poly.type
_entity_poly.pdbx_seq_one_letter_code
_entity_poly.pdbx_strand_id
1 'polypeptide(L)'
;MARLNLRAVEERVAPLGGREHYDREFIFDLLLAYGRSKSSVTRLRNGSLNLAADKSRDILQKGVIYFRETDGDPLSELESIKTAPETVRFRPRFIVVTDYEELLAIDTKTRENLIIPISQIDQYFTFFLPWAGMEKAQYTAEAHADVRAAERMGELYDELLKVNPKLLESDAQRHGLNVFFTRLLFCYFAEDTEIFPQNLFTETIGSLSREDGSDTDELIRAVFKALDTENSENKPVHLRRFPYVNGRLFSITDDDVVPKFSPRARKLLEDLGKLQWQEINPDIFGSMFQAIARDERRSELGQHYTSVPNILKTIEPLFLDELRDEFDRSANSVPKLNALLSRISQIRVFETSSTKWIQISGTYALAA
;
A
#
# COMPACT_ATOMS: atom_id res chain seq x y z
N MET A 1 -3.38 9.04 -27.53
CA MET A 1 -2.58 7.97 -26.89
C MET A 1 -3.48 6.77 -26.72
N ALA A 2 -2.97 5.55 -26.97
CA ALA A 2 -3.72 4.36 -26.59
C ALA A 2 -3.85 4.38 -25.06
N ARG A 3 -5.07 4.27 -24.54
CA ARG A 3 -5.28 4.11 -23.08
C ARG A 3 -4.89 2.68 -22.74
N LEU A 4 -3.68 2.50 -22.23
CA LEU A 4 -3.22 1.22 -21.69
C LEU A 4 -3.84 1.02 -20.30
N ASN A 5 -4.18 -0.22 -19.98
CA ASN A 5 -4.48 -0.61 -18.61
C ASN A 5 -3.18 -1.09 -17.92
N LEU A 6 -3.22 -1.27 -16.60
CA LEU A 6 -2.05 -1.61 -15.78
C LEU A 6 -1.32 -2.87 -16.29
N ARG A 7 -2.06 -3.96 -16.50
CA ARG A 7 -1.53 -5.23 -17.01
C ARG A 7 -0.85 -5.09 -18.38
N ALA A 8 -1.43 -4.30 -19.28
CA ALA A 8 -0.81 -4.06 -20.59
C ALA A 8 0.47 -3.24 -20.49
N VAL A 9 0.63 -2.39 -19.48
CA VAL A 9 1.90 -1.70 -19.21
C VAL A 9 2.91 -2.69 -18.63
N GLU A 10 2.52 -3.46 -17.62
CA GLU A 10 3.37 -4.50 -17.01
C GLU A 10 3.94 -5.47 -18.05
N GLU A 11 3.07 -6.07 -18.88
CA GLU A 11 3.47 -7.00 -19.95
C GLU A 11 4.43 -6.37 -20.97
N ARG A 12 4.35 -5.04 -21.17
CA ARG A 12 5.23 -4.30 -22.09
C ARG A 12 6.55 -3.89 -21.48
N VAL A 13 6.61 -3.68 -20.16
CA VAL A 13 7.82 -3.30 -19.44
C VAL A 13 8.61 -4.55 -19.03
N ALA A 14 7.96 -5.69 -18.81
CA ALA A 14 8.60 -6.98 -18.50
C ALA A 14 9.87 -7.31 -19.34
N PRO A 15 9.88 -7.19 -20.69
CA PRO A 15 11.08 -7.47 -21.49
C PRO A 15 12.19 -6.41 -21.40
N LEU A 16 11.97 -5.33 -20.65
CA LEU A 16 12.98 -4.31 -20.36
C LEU A 16 13.79 -4.65 -19.10
N GLY A 17 13.28 -5.53 -18.23
CA GLY A 17 14.01 -6.09 -17.10
C GLY A 17 14.97 -7.20 -17.53
N GLY A 18 16.05 -7.37 -16.76
CA GLY A 18 17.00 -8.47 -16.92
C GLY A 18 17.74 -8.54 -18.27
N ARG A 19 17.85 -7.43 -19.01
CA ARG A 19 18.64 -7.41 -20.26
C ARG A 19 20.12 -7.62 -19.94
N GLU A 20 20.83 -8.32 -20.83
CA GLU A 20 22.29 -8.51 -20.70
C GLU A 20 23.05 -7.19 -20.84
N HIS A 21 22.51 -6.22 -21.59
CA HIS A 21 23.11 -4.93 -21.81
C HIS A 21 22.05 -3.83 -21.88
N TYR A 22 22.38 -2.66 -21.33
CA TYR A 22 21.59 -1.45 -21.38
C TYR A 22 22.38 -0.34 -22.07
N ASP A 23 21.70 0.40 -22.92
CA ASP A 23 22.23 1.54 -23.63
C ASP A 23 21.13 2.61 -23.77
N ARG A 24 21.41 3.65 -24.54
CA ARG A 24 20.49 4.76 -24.74
C ARG A 24 19.17 4.36 -25.40
N GLU A 25 19.09 3.22 -26.07
CA GLU A 25 17.84 2.74 -26.66
C GLU A 25 16.80 2.38 -25.60
N PHE A 26 17.25 2.00 -24.40
CA PHE A 26 16.41 1.68 -23.26
C PHE A 26 15.33 2.73 -23.00
N ILE A 27 15.68 4.03 -22.98
CA ILE A 27 14.70 5.05 -22.61
C ILE A 27 13.60 5.22 -23.67
N PHE A 28 13.92 4.96 -24.93
CA PHE A 28 12.94 4.99 -26.00
C PHE A 28 12.01 3.78 -25.93
N ASP A 29 12.55 2.60 -25.64
CA ASP A 29 11.77 1.38 -25.40
C ASP A 29 10.84 1.56 -24.20
N LEU A 30 11.34 2.14 -23.11
CA LEU A 30 10.54 2.45 -21.92
C LEU A 30 9.37 3.38 -22.27
N LEU A 31 9.63 4.51 -22.92
CA LEU A 31 8.57 5.42 -23.36
C LEU A 31 7.53 4.73 -24.25
N LEU A 32 7.94 3.83 -25.15
CA LEU A 32 7.02 3.04 -25.98
C LEU A 32 6.18 2.06 -25.16
N ALA A 33 6.77 1.42 -24.14
CA ALA A 33 6.08 0.50 -23.24
C ALA A 33 4.90 1.19 -22.53
N TYR A 34 5.07 2.44 -22.09
CA TYR A 34 4.00 3.28 -21.51
C TYR A 34 3.06 3.94 -22.54
N GLY A 35 3.12 3.53 -23.82
CA GLY A 35 2.11 3.93 -24.81
C GLY A 35 2.35 5.29 -25.46
N ARG A 36 3.55 5.85 -25.35
CA ARG A 36 3.96 7.02 -26.15
C ARG A 36 3.98 6.64 -27.63
N SER A 37 3.57 7.56 -28.51
CA SER A 37 3.46 7.23 -29.94
C SER A 37 4.83 6.99 -30.55
N LYS A 38 4.94 5.97 -31.43
CA LYS A 38 6.16 5.70 -32.21
C LYS A 38 6.69 6.95 -32.89
N SER A 39 5.80 7.74 -33.51
CA SER A 39 6.15 9.00 -34.16
C SER A 39 6.78 10.03 -33.22
N SER A 40 6.28 10.18 -31.98
CA SER A 40 6.86 11.09 -30.99
C SER A 40 8.21 10.58 -30.49
N VAL A 41 8.33 9.28 -30.26
CA VAL A 41 9.58 8.67 -29.78
C VAL A 41 10.67 8.75 -30.85
N THR A 42 10.37 8.46 -32.11
CA THR A 42 11.31 8.63 -33.24
C THR A 42 11.75 10.09 -33.39
N ARG A 43 10.83 11.05 -33.23
CA ARG A 43 11.17 12.47 -33.31
C ARG A 43 12.01 12.95 -32.13
N LEU A 44 11.83 12.37 -30.94
CA LEU A 44 12.65 12.61 -29.76
C LEU A 44 14.06 12.05 -29.97
N ARG A 45 14.15 10.81 -30.44
CA ARG A 45 15.39 10.11 -30.82
C ARG A 45 16.21 10.89 -31.84
N ASN A 46 15.57 11.33 -32.92
CA ASN A 46 16.25 12.07 -34.00
C ASN A 46 16.50 13.55 -33.63
N GLY A 47 16.24 13.96 -32.39
CA GLY A 47 16.59 15.28 -31.86
C GLY A 47 15.61 16.41 -32.17
N SER A 48 14.57 16.18 -33.00
CA SER A 48 13.58 17.21 -33.38
C SER A 48 12.61 17.60 -32.26
N LEU A 49 12.37 16.69 -31.30
CA LEU A 49 11.62 16.96 -30.07
C LEU A 49 12.51 17.03 -28.83
N ASN A 50 13.82 16.77 -28.98
CA ASN A 50 14.79 16.86 -27.88
C ASN A 50 15.19 18.32 -27.68
N LEU A 51 14.82 18.87 -26.53
CA LEU A 51 15.05 20.25 -26.12
C LEU A 51 16.33 20.42 -25.29
N ALA A 52 17.10 19.36 -25.05
CA ALA A 52 18.32 19.42 -24.26
C ALA A 52 19.40 20.23 -24.98
N ALA A 53 20.17 21.00 -24.21
CA ALA A 53 21.35 21.69 -24.73
C ALA A 53 22.41 20.69 -25.20
N ASP A 54 22.72 19.68 -24.39
CA ASP A 54 23.68 18.62 -24.73
C ASP A 54 22.96 17.34 -25.15
N LYS A 55 22.63 17.26 -26.45
CA LYS A 55 21.98 16.07 -27.02
C LYS A 55 22.88 14.85 -27.07
N SER A 56 24.17 14.94 -26.76
CA SER A 56 25.06 13.78 -26.76
C SER A 56 24.77 12.85 -25.59
N ARG A 57 24.32 13.39 -24.45
CA ARG A 57 24.01 12.64 -23.21
C ARG A 57 22.59 12.85 -22.68
N ASP A 58 21.94 13.95 -23.06
CA ASP A 58 20.65 14.33 -22.50
C ASP A 58 19.50 14.15 -23.50
N ILE A 59 18.34 13.75 -22.97
CA ILE A 59 17.06 13.72 -23.68
C ILE A 59 16.04 14.48 -22.86
N LEU A 60 15.63 15.64 -23.35
CA LEU A 60 14.67 16.50 -22.68
C LEU A 60 13.43 16.70 -23.54
N GLN A 61 12.27 16.29 -23.02
CA GLN A 61 10.96 16.58 -23.59
C GLN A 61 10.09 17.32 -22.57
N LYS A 62 9.65 18.53 -22.94
CA LYS A 62 8.77 19.38 -22.11
C LYS A 62 7.57 18.61 -21.59
N GLY A 63 7.35 18.65 -20.28
CA GLY A 63 6.21 18.00 -19.60
C GLY A 63 6.30 16.47 -19.52
N VAL A 64 7.39 15.84 -19.99
CA VAL A 64 7.45 14.38 -20.14
C VAL A 64 8.65 13.81 -19.41
N ILE A 65 9.87 14.16 -19.82
CA ILE A 65 11.08 13.54 -19.28
C ILE A 65 12.30 14.47 -19.42
N TYR A 66 13.19 14.44 -18.42
CA TYR A 66 14.59 14.80 -18.55
C TYR A 66 15.40 13.53 -18.24
N PHE A 67 15.97 12.91 -19.25
CA PHE A 67 16.84 11.75 -19.13
C PHE A 67 18.29 12.17 -19.34
N ARG A 68 19.21 11.66 -18.54
CA ARG A 68 20.66 11.82 -18.70
C ARG A 68 21.36 10.49 -18.52
N GLU A 69 22.21 10.15 -19.49
CA GLU A 69 23.23 9.12 -19.30
C GLU A 69 24.51 9.74 -18.70
N THR A 70 25.21 9.00 -17.84
CA THR A 70 26.42 9.48 -17.16
C THR A 70 27.46 8.38 -16.99
N ASP A 71 28.74 8.74 -17.07
CA ASP A 71 29.87 7.87 -16.69
C ASP A 71 30.39 8.19 -15.26
N GLY A 72 29.75 9.15 -14.58
CA GLY A 72 30.06 9.57 -13.21
C GLY A 72 28.99 9.14 -12.21
N ASP A 73 29.05 9.67 -10.98
CA ASP A 73 28.08 9.37 -9.92
C ASP A 73 26.64 9.79 -10.30
N PRO A 74 25.69 8.85 -10.48
CA PRO A 74 24.31 9.16 -10.86
C PRO A 74 23.60 10.07 -9.85
N LEU A 75 23.89 9.94 -8.55
CA LEU A 75 23.21 10.71 -7.51
C LEU A 75 23.59 12.20 -7.57
N SER A 76 24.88 12.49 -7.71
CA SER A 76 25.37 13.86 -7.89
C SER A 76 24.80 14.53 -9.14
N GLU A 77 24.71 13.80 -10.25
CA GLU A 77 24.12 14.28 -11.50
C GLU A 77 22.61 14.54 -11.37
N LEU A 78 21.89 13.66 -10.67
CA LEU A 78 20.46 13.82 -10.41
C LEU A 78 20.15 15.08 -9.60
N GLU A 79 20.88 15.34 -8.52
CA GLU A 79 20.68 16.52 -7.68
C GLU A 79 21.01 17.83 -8.42
N SER A 80 22.01 17.80 -9.32
CA SER A 80 22.30 18.91 -10.25
C SER A 80 21.15 19.17 -11.22
N ILE A 81 20.66 18.13 -11.93
CA ILE A 81 19.60 18.29 -12.94
C ILE A 81 18.28 18.72 -12.31
N LYS A 82 17.95 18.21 -11.12
CA LYS A 82 16.72 18.52 -10.38
C LYS A 82 16.47 20.01 -10.22
N THR A 83 17.53 20.81 -10.10
CA THR A 83 17.47 22.26 -9.94
C THR A 83 17.87 23.05 -11.19
N ALA A 84 18.22 22.36 -12.28
CA ALA A 84 18.70 22.99 -13.51
C ALA A 84 17.65 23.94 -14.13
N PRO A 85 18.08 25.05 -14.79
CA PRO A 85 17.17 26.00 -15.43
C PRO A 85 16.23 25.35 -16.45
N GLU A 86 16.71 24.32 -17.15
CA GLU A 86 15.92 23.53 -18.11
C GLU A 86 14.80 22.75 -17.42
N THR A 87 15.07 22.14 -16.27
CA THR A 87 14.08 21.41 -15.47
C THR A 87 12.97 22.36 -14.99
N VAL A 88 13.33 23.55 -14.48
CA VAL A 88 12.37 24.57 -14.07
C VAL A 88 11.53 25.07 -15.26
N ARG A 89 12.18 25.30 -16.41
CA ARG A 89 11.55 25.86 -17.63
C ARG A 89 10.62 24.87 -18.31
N PHE A 90 11.07 23.63 -18.48
CA PHE A 90 10.38 22.62 -19.29
C PHE A 90 9.53 21.67 -18.46
N ARG A 91 9.65 21.71 -17.13
CA ARG A 91 8.83 20.98 -16.16
C ARG A 91 8.61 19.52 -16.57
N PRO A 92 9.69 18.73 -16.77
CA PRO A 92 9.57 17.33 -17.13
C PRO A 92 8.78 16.59 -16.03
N ARG A 93 7.94 15.61 -16.39
CA ARG A 93 7.22 14.82 -15.37
C ARG A 93 8.20 13.93 -14.58
N PHE A 94 9.14 13.32 -15.27
CA PHE A 94 10.20 12.54 -14.62
C PHE A 94 11.58 13.10 -14.95
N ILE A 95 12.46 13.04 -13.97
CA ILE A 95 13.89 13.20 -14.17
C ILE A 95 14.49 11.80 -13.99
N VAL A 96 15.33 11.36 -14.91
CA VAL A 96 15.95 10.02 -14.89
C VAL A 96 17.44 10.20 -15.17
N VAL A 97 18.28 9.60 -14.33
CA VAL A 97 19.73 9.55 -14.50
C VAL A 97 20.18 8.11 -14.38
N THR A 98 21.07 7.66 -15.26
CA THR A 98 21.60 6.30 -15.22
C THR A 98 23.01 6.24 -15.80
N ASP A 99 23.80 5.34 -15.24
CA ASP A 99 25.09 4.87 -15.76
C ASP A 99 24.96 3.50 -16.46
N TYR A 100 23.72 3.05 -16.71
CA TYR A 100 23.36 1.74 -17.25
C TYR A 100 23.62 0.54 -16.32
N GLU A 101 24.00 0.78 -15.06
CA GLU A 101 23.97 -0.23 -13.99
C GLU A 101 22.88 0.12 -12.96
N GLU A 102 22.86 1.37 -12.48
CA GLU A 102 21.84 1.94 -11.61
C GLU A 102 20.96 2.94 -12.36
N LEU A 103 19.67 2.96 -12.03
CA LEU A 103 18.71 3.93 -12.52
C LEU A 103 18.14 4.71 -11.34
N LEU A 104 18.35 6.02 -11.38
CA LEU A 104 17.79 6.96 -10.44
C LEU A 104 16.70 7.78 -11.14
N ALA A 105 15.54 7.92 -10.50
CA ALA A 105 14.45 8.72 -11.05
C ALA A 105 13.73 9.53 -9.99
N ILE A 106 13.19 10.68 -10.40
CA ILE A 106 12.34 11.55 -9.59
C ILE A 106 11.04 11.82 -10.34
N ASP A 107 9.91 11.58 -9.69
CA ASP A 107 8.63 12.14 -10.13
C ASP A 107 8.53 13.58 -9.64
N THR A 108 8.62 14.55 -10.54
CA THR A 108 8.67 15.98 -10.18
C THR A 108 7.35 16.50 -9.60
N LYS A 109 6.24 15.77 -9.81
CA LYS A 109 4.93 16.12 -9.26
C LYS A 109 4.77 15.59 -7.84
N THR A 110 5.10 14.32 -7.59
CA THR A 110 4.93 13.69 -6.27
C THR A 110 6.15 13.84 -5.36
N ARG A 111 7.31 14.21 -5.93
CA ARG A 111 8.64 14.26 -5.28
C ARG A 111 9.14 12.90 -4.79
N GLU A 112 8.55 11.83 -5.30
CA GLU A 112 9.00 10.48 -5.03
C GLU A 112 10.28 10.18 -5.81
N ASN A 113 11.21 9.48 -5.15
CA ASN A 113 12.48 9.06 -5.75
C ASN A 113 12.46 7.54 -5.96
N LEU A 114 13.17 7.09 -6.98
CA LEU A 114 13.42 5.68 -7.27
C LEU A 114 14.93 5.52 -7.45
N ILE A 115 15.53 4.55 -6.78
CA ILE A 115 16.95 4.17 -6.91
C ILE A 115 16.98 2.65 -6.98
N ILE A 116 17.32 2.11 -8.15
CA ILE A 116 17.27 0.66 -8.41
C ILE A 116 18.39 0.24 -9.34
N PRO A 117 18.82 -1.03 -9.32
CA PRO A 117 19.52 -1.61 -10.47
C PRO A 117 18.63 -1.50 -11.70
N ILE A 118 19.16 -1.01 -12.84
CA ILE A 118 18.37 -0.83 -14.07
C ILE A 118 17.76 -2.16 -14.55
N SER A 119 18.40 -3.29 -14.23
CA SER A 119 17.94 -4.63 -14.52
C SER A 119 16.61 -5.00 -13.86
N GLN A 120 16.19 -4.26 -12.82
CA GLN A 120 14.94 -4.49 -12.08
C GLN A 120 13.81 -3.55 -12.49
N ILE A 121 13.96 -2.75 -13.56
CA ILE A 121 12.96 -1.76 -14.00
C ILE A 121 11.54 -2.33 -14.16
N ASP A 122 11.42 -3.60 -14.55
CA ASP A 122 10.16 -4.32 -14.68
C ASP A 122 9.42 -4.46 -13.36
N GLN A 123 10.13 -4.61 -12.24
CA GLN A 123 9.55 -4.72 -10.90
C GLN A 123 9.00 -3.37 -10.39
N TYR A 124 9.51 -2.26 -10.95
CA TYR A 124 9.15 -0.89 -10.54
C TYR A 124 8.37 -0.13 -11.63
N PHE A 125 7.70 -0.84 -12.53
CA PHE A 125 6.97 -0.24 -13.65
C PHE A 125 5.82 0.71 -13.19
N THR A 126 5.33 0.55 -11.98
CA THR A 126 4.31 1.45 -11.40
C THR A 126 4.82 2.88 -11.25
N PHE A 127 6.15 3.09 -11.19
CA PHE A 127 6.74 4.41 -11.03
C PHE A 127 6.40 5.36 -12.19
N PHE A 128 6.39 4.85 -13.42
CA PHE A 128 6.23 5.66 -14.64
C PHE A 128 4.81 5.63 -15.24
N LEU A 129 3.82 5.08 -14.52
CA LEU A 129 2.40 5.05 -14.94
C LEU A 129 1.82 6.39 -15.41
N PRO A 130 2.21 7.55 -14.86
CA PRO A 130 1.79 8.84 -15.40
C PRO A 130 2.04 9.03 -16.91
N TRP A 131 3.05 8.38 -17.50
CA TRP A 131 3.24 8.42 -18.96
C TRP A 131 2.14 7.69 -19.74
N ALA A 132 1.52 6.67 -19.15
CA ALA A 132 0.38 5.95 -19.72
C ALA A 132 -0.97 6.65 -19.42
N GLY A 133 -0.94 7.82 -18.77
CA GLY A 133 -2.13 8.58 -18.38
C GLY A 133 -2.78 8.08 -17.08
N MET A 134 -2.03 7.33 -16.27
CA MET A 134 -2.45 6.81 -14.97
C MET A 134 -1.66 7.56 -13.88
N GLU A 135 -2.29 8.53 -13.21
CA GLU A 135 -1.64 9.26 -12.11
C GLU A 135 -1.49 8.37 -10.87
N LYS A 136 -0.34 8.44 -10.18
CA LYS A 136 -0.12 7.70 -8.92
C LYS A 136 -1.18 8.00 -7.85
N ALA A 137 -1.67 9.25 -7.79
CA ALA A 137 -2.78 9.64 -6.89
C ALA A 137 -4.12 8.96 -7.24
N GLN A 138 -4.24 8.34 -8.43
CA GLN A 138 -5.39 7.53 -8.86
C GLN A 138 -5.09 6.02 -8.82
N TYR A 139 -3.89 5.62 -8.40
CA TYR A 139 -3.41 4.25 -8.29
C TYR A 139 -2.55 4.07 -7.02
N THR A 140 -3.15 4.29 -5.84
CA THR A 140 -3.04 3.28 -4.78
C THR A 140 -4.01 2.17 -5.14
N ALA A 141 -3.70 1.42 -6.19
CA ALA A 141 -4.32 0.13 -6.45
C ALA A 141 -3.20 -0.87 -6.23
N GLU A 142 -3.17 -1.34 -5.00
CA GLU A 142 -2.52 -2.57 -4.55
C GLU A 142 -1.02 -2.59 -4.84
N ALA A 143 -0.21 -2.18 -3.86
CA ALA A 143 1.18 -2.59 -3.85
C ALA A 143 1.23 -4.11 -4.08
N HIS A 144 2.25 -4.63 -4.77
CA HIS A 144 2.43 -6.09 -4.87
C HIS A 144 2.40 -6.76 -3.48
N ALA A 145 2.79 -6.03 -2.43
CA ALA A 145 2.61 -6.38 -1.03
C ALA A 145 1.13 -6.55 -0.62
N ASP A 146 0.25 -5.63 -1.02
CA ASP A 146 -1.21 -5.67 -0.76
C ASP A 146 -1.83 -6.93 -1.39
N VAL A 147 -1.67 -7.15 -2.70
CA VAL A 147 -2.26 -8.32 -3.37
C VAL A 147 -1.83 -9.62 -2.69
N ARG A 148 -0.52 -9.75 -2.42
CA ARG A 148 0.03 -10.94 -1.77
C ARG A 148 -0.49 -11.11 -0.34
N ALA A 149 -0.65 -10.03 0.41
CA ALA A 149 -1.20 -10.09 1.77
C ALA A 149 -2.67 -10.53 1.77
N ALA A 150 -3.51 -9.98 0.88
CA ALA A 150 -4.90 -10.40 0.72
C ALA A 150 -5.01 -11.87 0.30
N GLU A 151 -4.21 -12.31 -0.66
CA GLU A 151 -4.18 -13.71 -1.08
C GLU A 151 -3.79 -14.65 0.07
N ARG A 152 -2.73 -14.33 0.82
CA ARG A 152 -2.28 -15.13 1.97
C ARG A 152 -3.30 -15.14 3.11
N MET A 153 -3.98 -14.03 3.36
CA MET A 153 -5.08 -13.98 4.33
C MET A 153 -6.27 -14.82 3.87
N GLY A 154 -6.58 -14.83 2.57
CA GLY A 154 -7.57 -15.73 1.97
C GLY A 154 -7.20 -17.20 2.11
N GLU A 155 -5.94 -17.56 1.85
CA GLU A 155 -5.43 -18.93 2.05
C GLU A 155 -5.57 -19.37 3.52
N LEU A 156 -5.26 -18.48 4.48
CA LEU A 156 -5.45 -18.76 5.90
C LEU A 156 -6.94 -18.98 6.22
N TYR A 157 -7.82 -18.12 5.70
CA TYR A 157 -9.26 -18.23 5.90
C TYR A 157 -9.80 -19.58 5.43
N ASP A 158 -9.49 -19.96 4.19
CA ASP A 158 -9.92 -21.23 3.61
C ASP A 158 -9.40 -22.42 4.44
N GLU A 159 -8.16 -22.34 4.94
CA GLU A 159 -7.60 -23.44 5.71
C GLU A 159 -8.16 -23.54 7.14
N LEU A 160 -8.54 -22.40 7.76
CA LEU A 160 -9.28 -22.40 9.02
C LEU A 160 -10.68 -22.98 8.84
N LEU A 161 -11.37 -22.73 7.72
CA LEU A 161 -12.70 -23.29 7.47
C LEU A 161 -12.70 -24.81 7.30
N LYS A 162 -11.66 -25.39 6.69
CA LYS A 162 -11.54 -26.85 6.59
C LYS A 162 -11.47 -27.54 7.95
N VAL A 163 -10.82 -26.89 8.93
CA VAL A 163 -10.73 -27.39 10.32
C VAL A 163 -11.98 -27.05 11.13
N ASN A 164 -12.68 -25.98 10.77
CA ASN A 164 -13.81 -25.44 11.53
C ASN A 164 -15.05 -25.25 10.64
N PRO A 165 -15.65 -26.34 10.11
CA PRO A 165 -16.70 -26.25 9.09
C PRO A 165 -17.97 -25.54 9.58
N LYS A 166 -18.20 -25.51 10.89
CA LYS A 166 -19.38 -24.89 11.50
C LYS A 166 -19.32 -23.36 11.57
N LEU A 167 -18.16 -22.73 11.30
CA LEU A 167 -18.02 -21.27 11.44
C LEU A 167 -18.85 -20.47 10.43
N LEU A 168 -19.38 -21.11 9.40
CA LEU A 168 -20.26 -20.50 8.41
C LEU A 168 -21.75 -20.78 8.65
N GLU A 169 -22.12 -21.53 9.69
CA GLU A 169 -23.52 -21.95 9.91
C GLU A 169 -24.40 -20.81 10.45
N SER A 170 -23.83 -19.81 11.12
CA SER A 170 -24.56 -18.66 11.65
C SER A 170 -23.89 -17.32 11.34
N ASP A 171 -24.69 -16.25 11.21
CA ASP A 171 -24.16 -14.90 11.00
C ASP A 171 -23.30 -14.42 12.18
N ALA A 172 -23.59 -14.87 13.41
CA ALA A 172 -22.80 -14.56 14.61
C ALA A 172 -21.39 -15.17 14.53
N GLN A 173 -21.25 -16.45 14.15
CA GLN A 173 -19.94 -17.10 13.98
C GLN A 173 -19.13 -16.49 12.84
N ARG A 174 -19.79 -16.14 11.73
CA ARG A 174 -19.16 -15.42 10.62
C ARG A 174 -18.65 -14.06 11.08
N HIS A 175 -19.45 -13.34 11.88
CA HIS A 175 -19.05 -12.05 12.43
C HIS A 175 -17.84 -12.20 13.36
N GLY A 176 -17.87 -13.18 14.27
CA GLY A 176 -16.73 -13.49 15.14
C GLY A 176 -15.46 -13.83 14.37
N LEU A 177 -15.58 -14.56 13.24
CA LEU A 177 -14.45 -14.85 12.36
C LEU A 177 -13.90 -13.58 11.68
N ASN A 178 -14.75 -12.64 11.26
CA ASN A 178 -14.30 -11.36 10.70
C ASN A 178 -13.59 -10.50 11.75
N VAL A 179 -14.09 -10.47 12.99
CA VAL A 179 -13.44 -9.80 14.11
C VAL A 179 -12.08 -10.43 14.39
N PHE A 180 -11.98 -11.76 14.34
CA PHE A 180 -10.73 -12.50 14.48
C PHE A 180 -9.68 -12.06 13.44
N PHE A 181 -10.02 -12.02 12.16
CA PHE A 181 -9.10 -11.54 11.10
C PHE A 181 -8.73 -10.06 11.28
N THR A 182 -9.66 -9.23 11.74
CA THR A 182 -9.39 -7.81 12.04
C THR A 182 -8.37 -7.68 13.17
N ARG A 183 -8.46 -8.51 14.22
CA ARG A 183 -7.50 -8.55 15.33
C ARG A 183 -6.13 -9.06 14.88
N LEU A 184 -6.07 -10.05 13.97
CA LEU A 184 -4.81 -10.50 13.39
C LEU A 184 -4.12 -9.37 12.60
N LEU A 185 -4.87 -8.69 11.73
CA LEU A 185 -4.36 -7.55 10.97
C LEU A 185 -3.82 -6.46 11.90
N PHE A 186 -4.57 -6.10 12.95
CA PHE A 186 -4.08 -5.17 13.96
C PHE A 186 -2.73 -5.63 14.53
N CYS A 187 -2.59 -6.91 14.90
CA CYS A 187 -1.35 -7.39 15.51
C CYS A 187 -0.14 -7.29 14.56
N TYR A 188 -0.32 -7.61 13.27
CA TYR A 188 0.74 -7.48 12.28
C TYR A 188 1.12 -6.03 11.99
N PHE A 189 0.13 -5.14 11.80
CA PHE A 189 0.41 -3.72 11.66
C PHE A 189 1.10 -3.16 12.90
N ALA A 190 0.65 -3.57 14.09
CA ALA A 190 1.19 -3.06 15.34
C ALA A 190 2.66 -3.44 15.57
N GLU A 191 3.08 -4.64 15.18
CA GLU A 191 4.50 -5.04 15.31
C GLU A 191 5.42 -4.40 14.27
N ASP A 192 4.89 -3.96 13.13
CA ASP A 192 5.67 -3.27 12.09
C ASP A 192 5.67 -1.74 12.22
N THR A 193 4.74 -1.17 13.00
CA THR A 193 4.60 0.29 13.22
C THR A 193 5.04 0.73 14.61
N GLU A 194 5.81 -0.10 15.31
CA GLU A 194 6.36 0.16 16.66
C GLU A 194 5.31 0.33 17.78
N ILE A 195 4.03 0.00 17.52
CA ILE A 195 3.01 -0.11 18.59
C ILE A 195 3.37 -1.30 19.50
N PHE A 196 3.81 -2.41 18.90
CA PHE A 196 4.45 -3.51 19.60
C PHE A 196 5.97 -3.44 19.35
N PRO A 197 6.79 -4.05 20.21
CA PRO A 197 8.15 -4.41 19.83
C PRO A 197 8.15 -5.19 18.51
N GLN A 198 9.14 -4.92 17.66
CA GLN A 198 9.26 -5.54 16.34
C GLN A 198 9.14 -7.07 16.42
N ASN A 199 8.33 -7.65 15.51
CA ASN A 199 8.03 -9.08 15.40
C ASN A 199 7.44 -9.75 16.67
N LEU A 200 6.98 -8.99 17.68
CA LEU A 200 6.54 -9.58 18.95
C LEU A 200 5.41 -10.61 18.77
N PHE A 201 4.41 -10.30 17.95
CA PHE A 201 3.29 -11.21 17.72
C PHE A 201 3.76 -12.44 16.95
N THR A 202 4.49 -12.24 15.86
CA THR A 202 5.02 -13.32 15.01
C THR A 202 5.95 -14.26 15.77
N GLU A 203 6.90 -13.73 16.55
CA GLU A 203 7.81 -14.53 17.38
C GLU A 203 7.07 -15.28 18.49
N THR A 204 6.07 -14.66 19.11
CA THR A 204 5.25 -15.29 20.15
C THR A 204 4.53 -16.51 19.60
N ILE A 205 3.86 -16.38 18.45
CA ILE A 205 3.18 -17.50 17.80
C ILE A 205 4.20 -18.58 17.40
N GLY A 206 5.29 -18.21 16.72
CA GLY A 206 6.27 -19.18 16.22
C GLY A 206 7.00 -19.94 17.32
N SER A 207 7.26 -19.30 18.46
CA SER A 207 8.07 -19.87 19.54
C SER A 207 7.26 -20.57 20.64
N LEU A 208 6.00 -20.15 20.85
CA LEU A 208 5.19 -20.63 21.99
C LEU A 208 4.01 -21.52 21.58
N SER A 209 3.75 -21.72 20.29
CA SER A 209 2.79 -22.71 19.80
C SER A 209 3.49 -23.96 19.25
N ARG A 210 2.85 -25.12 19.38
CA ARG A 210 3.32 -26.39 18.80
C ARG A 210 3.25 -26.35 17.27
N GLU A 211 4.23 -26.99 16.62
CA GLU A 211 4.29 -27.09 15.15
C GLU A 211 3.04 -27.73 14.52
N ASP A 212 2.35 -28.60 15.25
CA ASP A 212 1.12 -29.25 14.78
C ASP A 212 -0.12 -28.33 14.82
N GLY A 213 0.02 -27.14 15.38
CA GLY A 213 -1.03 -26.13 15.49
C GLY A 213 -2.04 -26.36 16.61
N SER A 214 -1.92 -27.46 17.38
CA SER A 214 -2.96 -27.93 18.33
C SER A 214 -3.31 -26.96 19.46
N ASP A 215 -2.39 -26.07 19.83
CA ASP A 215 -2.54 -25.06 20.90
C ASP A 215 -2.49 -23.61 20.41
N THR A 216 -2.44 -23.39 19.08
CA THR A 216 -2.33 -22.05 18.49
C THR A 216 -3.51 -21.17 18.88
N ASP A 217 -4.72 -21.73 18.92
CA ASP A 217 -5.93 -20.98 19.26
C ASP A 217 -5.95 -20.55 20.73
N GLU A 218 -5.44 -21.40 21.63
CA GLU A 218 -5.33 -21.09 23.06
C GLU A 218 -4.32 -19.96 23.29
N LEU A 219 -3.17 -20.01 22.60
CA LEU A 219 -2.17 -18.96 22.65
C LEU A 219 -2.72 -17.63 22.12
N ILE A 220 -3.40 -17.63 20.96
CA ILE A 220 -4.00 -16.40 20.41
C ILE A 220 -5.05 -15.81 21.34
N ARG A 221 -5.91 -16.65 21.94
CA ARG A 221 -6.88 -16.18 22.97
C ARG A 221 -6.16 -15.51 24.14
N ALA A 222 -5.04 -16.07 24.60
CA ALA A 222 -4.25 -15.49 25.68
C ALA A 222 -3.62 -14.14 25.27
N VAL A 223 -3.11 -14.03 24.03
CA VAL A 223 -2.60 -12.77 23.47
C VAL A 223 -3.68 -11.71 23.40
N PHE A 224 -4.87 -12.03 22.85
CA PHE A 224 -5.98 -11.08 22.76
C PHE A 224 -6.45 -10.61 24.14
N LYS A 225 -6.53 -11.52 25.11
CA LYS A 225 -6.82 -11.15 26.50
C LYS A 225 -5.74 -10.25 27.09
N ALA A 226 -4.47 -10.50 26.79
CA ALA A 226 -3.36 -9.66 27.25
C ALA A 226 -3.44 -8.25 26.65
N LEU A 227 -3.88 -8.11 25.39
CA LEU A 227 -4.11 -6.82 24.74
C LEU A 227 -5.30 -6.05 25.34
N ASP A 228 -6.31 -6.75 25.86
CA ASP A 228 -7.46 -6.15 26.58
C ASP A 228 -7.20 -5.94 28.09
N THR A 229 -6.03 -6.32 28.60
CA THR A 229 -5.68 -6.18 30.02
C THR A 229 -4.83 -4.93 30.25
N GLU A 230 -5.35 -3.95 30.99
CA GLU A 230 -4.68 -2.66 31.25
C GLU A 230 -3.40 -2.82 32.09
N ASN A 231 -3.48 -3.50 33.23
CA ASN A 231 -2.34 -3.68 34.12
C ASN A 231 -1.45 -4.85 33.66
N SER A 232 -0.20 -4.56 33.32
CA SER A 232 0.78 -5.57 32.86
C SER A 232 1.02 -6.69 33.87
N GLU A 233 0.91 -6.44 35.17
CA GLU A 233 1.11 -7.48 36.20
C GLU A 233 0.03 -8.55 36.19
N ASN A 234 -1.17 -8.23 35.67
CA ASN A 234 -2.27 -9.18 35.51
C ASN A 234 -2.12 -10.08 34.27
N LYS A 235 -1.10 -9.83 33.43
CA LYS A 235 -0.79 -10.64 32.25
C LYS A 235 0.14 -11.79 32.62
N PRO A 236 0.02 -12.97 31.97
CA PRO A 236 1.05 -14.01 32.05
C PRO A 236 2.43 -13.43 31.73
N VAL A 237 3.47 -13.87 32.45
CA VAL A 237 4.83 -13.30 32.33
C VAL A 237 5.33 -13.22 30.89
N HIS A 238 5.08 -14.26 30.10
CA HIS A 238 5.49 -14.34 28.69
C HIS A 238 4.70 -13.41 27.76
N LEU A 239 3.57 -12.83 28.20
CA LEU A 239 2.75 -11.89 27.44
C LEU A 239 2.80 -10.45 27.96
N ARG A 240 3.60 -10.16 28.99
CA ARG A 240 3.72 -8.80 29.57
C ARG A 240 4.25 -7.76 28.61
N ARG A 241 4.95 -8.20 27.55
CA ARG A 241 5.48 -7.33 26.49
C ARG A 241 4.40 -6.77 25.58
N PHE A 242 3.22 -7.38 25.52
CA PHE A 242 2.09 -6.84 24.75
C PHE A 242 1.50 -5.63 25.49
N PRO A 243 1.32 -4.47 24.82
CA PRO A 243 0.72 -3.30 25.45
C PRO A 243 -0.77 -3.52 25.72
N TYR A 244 -1.37 -2.59 26.47
CA TYR A 244 -2.83 -2.49 26.53
C TYR A 244 -3.33 -1.72 25.31
N VAL A 245 -4.30 -2.28 24.60
CA VAL A 245 -4.93 -1.67 23.42
C VAL A 245 -6.38 -1.35 23.77
N ASN A 246 -6.62 -0.09 24.14
CA ASN A 246 -7.97 0.43 24.37
C ASN A 246 -8.71 0.62 23.03
N GLY A 247 -10.03 0.41 23.00
CA GLY A 247 -10.83 0.66 21.78
C GLY A 247 -11.86 -0.40 21.41
N ARG A 248 -12.21 -1.30 22.34
CA ARG A 248 -13.20 -2.40 22.17
C ARG A 248 -12.83 -3.49 21.17
N LEU A 249 -11.78 -3.31 20.36
CA LEU A 249 -11.37 -4.30 19.36
C LEU A 249 -11.03 -5.65 20.00
N PHE A 250 -10.33 -5.65 21.13
CA PHE A 250 -9.94 -6.86 21.86
C PHE A 250 -10.88 -7.21 23.02
N SER A 251 -11.97 -6.45 23.22
CA SER A 251 -12.92 -6.75 24.29
C SER A 251 -13.62 -8.08 24.02
N ILE A 252 -13.56 -8.96 25.01
CA ILE A 252 -14.07 -10.32 24.89
C ILE A 252 -15.58 -10.33 25.09
N THR A 253 -16.32 -10.84 24.10
CA THR A 253 -17.78 -11.03 24.12
C THR A 253 -18.15 -12.50 23.92
N ASP A 254 -19.43 -12.83 24.12
CA ASP A 254 -19.93 -14.21 23.90
C ASP A 254 -19.83 -14.66 22.42
N ASP A 255 -19.73 -13.71 21.49
CA ASP A 255 -19.61 -13.95 20.05
C ASP A 255 -18.14 -14.10 19.58
N ASP A 256 -17.16 -14.04 20.48
CA ASP A 256 -15.74 -14.12 20.14
C ASP A 256 -15.34 -15.52 19.64
N VAL A 257 -14.89 -15.56 18.39
CA VAL A 257 -14.40 -16.78 17.74
C VAL A 257 -12.88 -16.72 17.58
N VAL A 258 -12.18 -17.72 18.10
CA VAL A 258 -10.81 -18.05 17.67
C VAL A 258 -10.84 -19.48 17.14
N PRO A 259 -10.67 -19.70 15.82
CA PRO A 259 -10.78 -21.01 15.19
C PRO A 259 -9.67 -21.97 15.67
N LYS A 260 -9.93 -23.27 15.58
CA LYS A 260 -8.87 -24.28 15.74
C LYS A 260 -7.93 -24.27 14.53
N PHE A 261 -6.66 -24.59 14.76
CA PHE A 261 -5.61 -24.55 13.74
C PHE A 261 -5.18 -25.95 13.32
N SER A 262 -4.81 -26.10 12.05
CA SER A 262 -4.02 -27.21 11.54
C SER A 262 -2.53 -26.81 11.47
N PRO A 263 -1.60 -27.76 11.25
CA PRO A 263 -0.19 -27.41 11.05
C PRO A 263 0.00 -26.41 9.90
N ARG A 264 -0.79 -26.55 8.84
CA ARG A 264 -0.76 -25.64 7.68
C ARG A 264 -1.32 -24.26 8.02
N ALA A 265 -2.44 -24.18 8.73
CA ALA A 265 -3.01 -22.88 9.13
C ALA A 265 -2.05 -22.13 10.06
N ARG A 266 -1.40 -22.83 11.00
CA ARG A 266 -0.35 -22.25 11.85
C ARG A 266 0.80 -21.71 11.00
N LYS A 267 1.23 -22.48 9.99
CA LYS A 267 2.33 -22.04 9.12
C LYS A 267 1.98 -20.79 8.32
N LEU A 268 0.76 -20.73 7.77
CA LEU A 268 0.26 -19.55 7.05
C LEU A 268 0.21 -18.32 7.96
N LEU A 269 -0.18 -18.50 9.23
CA LEU A 269 -0.15 -17.45 10.24
C LEU A 269 1.28 -16.91 10.45
N GLU A 270 2.27 -17.78 10.64
CA GLU A 270 3.68 -17.34 10.75
C GLU A 270 4.19 -16.63 9.49
N ASP A 271 3.82 -17.12 8.30
CA ASP A 271 4.30 -16.57 7.04
C ASP A 271 3.70 -15.20 6.73
N LEU A 272 2.48 -14.93 7.20
CA LEU A 272 1.87 -13.58 7.18
C LEU A 272 2.70 -12.60 8.01
N GLY A 273 3.25 -13.03 9.14
CA GLY A 273 4.13 -12.23 9.99
C GLY A 273 5.47 -11.82 9.37
N LYS A 274 5.83 -12.39 8.22
CA LYS A 274 7.08 -12.04 7.49
C LYS A 274 6.87 -10.97 6.43
N LEU A 275 5.62 -10.59 6.17
CA LEU A 275 5.29 -9.50 5.26
C LEU A 275 5.61 -8.16 5.92
N GLN A 276 5.88 -7.11 5.13
CA GLN A 276 6.11 -5.76 5.62
C GLN A 276 4.77 -5.00 5.67
N TRP A 277 4.04 -5.16 6.77
CA TRP A 277 2.72 -4.56 6.98
C TRP A 277 2.75 -3.04 7.07
N GLN A 278 3.87 -2.45 7.47
CA GLN A 278 4.08 -0.99 7.35
C GLN A 278 4.01 -0.46 5.91
N GLU A 279 4.28 -1.31 4.90
CA GLU A 279 4.18 -0.95 3.48
C GLU A 279 2.82 -1.32 2.86
N ILE A 280 1.96 -2.01 3.61
CA ILE A 280 0.64 -2.45 3.15
C ILE A 280 -0.37 -1.33 3.38
N ASN A 281 -1.11 -0.96 2.33
CA ASN A 281 -2.14 0.05 2.46
C ASN A 281 -3.28 -0.52 3.32
N PRO A 282 -3.77 0.19 4.36
CA PRO A 282 -4.93 -0.22 5.13
C PRO A 282 -6.14 -0.58 4.27
N ASP A 283 -6.23 -0.05 3.06
CA ASP A 283 -7.24 -0.43 2.07
C ASP A 283 -7.37 -1.94 1.78
N ILE A 284 -6.33 -2.72 2.11
CA ILE A 284 -6.32 -4.18 2.07
C ILE A 284 -7.51 -4.84 2.77
N PHE A 285 -8.10 -4.18 3.78
CA PHE A 285 -9.31 -4.70 4.44
C PHE A 285 -10.43 -4.95 3.42
N GLY A 286 -10.59 -4.04 2.44
CA GLY A 286 -11.61 -4.12 1.42
C GLY A 286 -11.44 -5.35 0.52
N SER A 287 -10.24 -5.52 -0.05
CA SER A 287 -9.94 -6.65 -0.93
C SER A 287 -9.85 -7.98 -0.18
N MET A 288 -9.36 -8.00 1.06
CA MET A 288 -9.35 -9.19 1.91
C MET A 288 -10.77 -9.68 2.21
N PHE A 289 -11.66 -8.82 2.72
CA PHE A 289 -13.04 -9.24 3.02
C PHE A 289 -13.78 -9.68 1.75
N GLN A 290 -13.47 -9.07 0.60
CA GLN A 290 -13.98 -9.52 -0.70
C GLN A 290 -13.43 -10.88 -1.13
N ALA A 291 -12.15 -11.15 -0.87
CA ALA A 291 -11.52 -12.44 -1.17
C ALA A 291 -12.11 -13.58 -0.33
N ILE A 292 -12.42 -13.28 0.94
CA ILE A 292 -13.00 -14.19 1.92
C ILE A 292 -14.49 -14.50 1.65
N ALA A 293 -15.25 -13.54 1.12
CA ALA A 293 -16.68 -13.67 0.88
C ALA A 293 -17.06 -14.47 -0.39
N ARG A 294 -16.15 -15.26 -0.96
CA ARG A 294 -16.28 -15.85 -2.31
C ARG A 294 -17.35 -16.93 -2.49
N ASP A 295 -17.98 -17.43 -1.42
CA ASP A 295 -19.08 -18.41 -1.55
C ASP A 295 -20.47 -17.84 -1.18
N GLU A 296 -21.32 -17.81 -2.22
CA GLU A 296 -22.79 -17.79 -2.27
C GLU A 296 -23.61 -16.51 -2.11
N ARG A 297 -23.16 -15.39 -1.51
CA ARG A 297 -24.08 -14.23 -1.27
C ARG A 297 -23.71 -12.89 -1.92
N ARG A 298 -22.90 -12.90 -2.98
CA ARG A 298 -22.45 -11.65 -3.65
C ARG A 298 -23.59 -10.79 -4.22
N SER A 299 -24.71 -11.38 -4.66
CA SER A 299 -25.78 -10.63 -5.35
C SER A 299 -26.85 -10.04 -4.43
N GLU A 300 -27.01 -10.52 -3.20
CA GLU A 300 -28.17 -10.16 -2.36
C GLU A 300 -27.96 -8.91 -1.51
N LEU A 301 -26.71 -8.46 -1.30
CA LEU A 301 -26.41 -7.39 -0.33
C LEU A 301 -25.74 -6.14 -0.90
N GLY A 302 -25.40 -6.09 -2.19
CA GLY A 302 -24.83 -4.88 -2.83
C GLY A 302 -23.49 -4.41 -2.26
N GLN A 303 -22.78 -5.27 -1.54
CA GLN A 303 -21.57 -4.92 -0.78
C GLN A 303 -20.34 -4.92 -1.70
N HIS A 304 -20.07 -3.77 -2.30
CA HIS A 304 -18.84 -3.52 -3.04
C HIS A 304 -17.95 -2.58 -2.22
N TYR A 305 -16.74 -3.04 -1.93
CA TYR A 305 -15.68 -2.16 -1.48
C TYR A 305 -15.54 -1.00 -2.49
N THR A 306 -15.48 0.22 -1.97
CA THR A 306 -15.37 1.43 -2.77
C THR A 306 -13.91 1.87 -2.77
N SER A 307 -13.26 1.82 -3.93
CA SER A 307 -11.83 2.13 -4.06
C SER A 307 -11.46 3.52 -3.53
N VAL A 308 -10.25 3.66 -2.97
CA VAL A 308 -9.70 4.96 -2.52
C VAL A 308 -9.89 6.08 -3.55
N PRO A 309 -9.62 5.90 -4.87
CA PRO A 309 -9.88 6.94 -5.86
C PRO A 309 -11.36 7.35 -5.96
N ASN A 310 -12.29 6.41 -5.75
CA ASN A 310 -13.72 6.71 -5.76
C ASN A 310 -14.16 7.39 -4.45
N ILE A 311 -13.57 7.02 -3.31
CA ILE A 311 -13.75 7.76 -2.04
C ILE A 311 -13.28 9.21 -2.21
N LEU A 312 -12.06 9.42 -2.74
CA LEU A 312 -11.50 10.75 -2.97
C LEU A 312 -12.36 11.59 -3.91
N LYS A 313 -12.85 11.03 -5.03
CA LYS A 313 -13.79 11.74 -5.93
C LYS A 313 -15.04 12.27 -5.21
N THR A 314 -15.44 11.66 -4.10
CA THR A 314 -16.57 12.11 -3.30
C THR A 314 -16.13 13.11 -2.24
N ILE A 315 -15.12 12.80 -1.43
CA ILE A 315 -14.75 13.64 -0.27
C ILE A 315 -13.95 14.88 -0.64
N GLU A 316 -13.18 14.85 -1.73
CA GLU A 316 -12.41 15.99 -2.26
C GLU A 316 -13.32 17.20 -2.50
N PRO A 317 -14.31 17.13 -3.40
CA PRO A 317 -15.22 18.26 -3.63
C PRO A 317 -16.20 18.50 -2.48
N LEU A 318 -16.46 17.51 -1.62
CA LEU A 318 -17.46 17.65 -0.55
C LEU A 318 -16.96 18.52 0.61
N PHE A 319 -15.71 18.36 1.02
CA PHE A 319 -15.13 19.17 2.11
C PHE A 319 -13.60 19.25 2.09
N LEU A 320 -12.89 18.29 1.51
CA LEU A 320 -11.44 18.18 1.67
C LEU A 320 -10.67 19.22 0.85
N ASP A 321 -11.13 19.59 -0.35
CA ASP A 321 -10.53 20.65 -1.17
C ASP A 321 -10.62 22.01 -0.48
N GLU A 322 -11.75 22.32 0.16
CA GLU A 322 -11.93 23.57 0.91
C GLU A 322 -10.95 23.68 2.09
N LEU A 323 -10.72 22.58 2.81
CA LEU A 323 -9.77 22.52 3.92
C LEU A 323 -8.32 22.69 3.44
N ARG A 324 -7.97 22.08 2.30
CA ARG A 324 -6.64 22.23 1.68
C ARG A 324 -6.41 23.69 1.25
N ASP A 325 -7.39 24.31 0.61
CA ASP A 325 -7.31 25.72 0.21
C ASP A 325 -7.21 26.66 1.42
N GLU A 326 -7.90 26.37 2.52
CA GLU A 326 -7.80 27.15 3.76
C GLU A 326 -6.44 26.98 4.44
N PHE A 327 -5.88 25.76 4.42
CA PHE A 327 -4.54 25.47 4.92
C PHE A 327 -3.48 26.27 4.16
N ASP A 328 -3.50 26.24 2.83
CA ASP A 328 -2.56 26.97 1.98
C ASP A 328 -2.64 28.49 2.19
N ARG A 329 -3.86 29.03 2.32
CA ARG A 329 -4.07 30.46 2.64
C ARG A 329 -3.62 30.85 4.05
N SER A 330 -3.54 29.89 4.96
CA SER A 330 -3.23 30.11 6.38
C SER A 330 -1.78 29.75 6.75
N ALA A 331 -1.00 29.17 5.83
CA ALA A 331 0.33 28.60 6.08
C ALA A 331 1.31 29.53 6.84
N ASN A 332 1.19 30.85 6.66
CA ASN A 332 2.08 31.83 7.30
C ASN A 332 1.48 32.49 8.56
N SER A 333 0.42 31.93 9.15
CA SER A 333 -0.26 32.53 10.31
C SER A 333 -0.68 31.49 11.34
N VAL A 334 0.08 31.42 12.43
CA VAL A 334 -0.20 30.54 13.58
C VAL A 334 -1.64 30.69 14.11
N PRO A 335 -2.20 31.91 14.28
CA PRO A 335 -3.59 32.06 14.70
C PRO A 335 -4.60 31.43 13.73
N LYS A 336 -4.38 31.56 12.41
CA LYS A 336 -5.27 30.97 11.40
C LYS A 336 -5.14 29.45 11.34
N LEU A 337 -3.93 28.92 11.48
CA LEU A 337 -3.71 27.48 11.55
C LEU A 337 -4.37 26.86 12.79
N ASN A 338 -4.32 27.53 13.95
CA ASN A 338 -5.03 27.08 15.15
C ASN A 338 -6.56 27.11 14.97
N ALA A 339 -7.09 28.12 14.29
CA ALA A 339 -8.52 28.18 13.96
C ALA A 339 -8.93 27.03 13.01
N LEU A 340 -8.12 26.75 11.98
CA LEU A 340 -8.34 25.64 11.06
C LEU A 340 -8.26 24.29 11.77
N LEU A 341 -7.27 24.08 12.65
CA LEU A 341 -7.15 22.87 13.47
C LEU A 341 -8.40 22.67 14.35
N SER A 342 -8.86 23.74 15.00
CA SER A 342 -10.09 23.70 15.79
C SER A 342 -11.30 23.35 14.92
N ARG A 343 -11.41 23.91 13.71
CA ARG A 343 -12.48 23.58 12.76
C ARG A 343 -12.45 22.10 12.39
N ILE A 344 -11.29 21.59 11.97
CA ILE A 344 -11.10 20.18 11.57
C ILE A 344 -11.50 19.25 12.72
N SER A 345 -11.11 19.56 13.96
CA SER A 345 -11.44 18.74 15.14
C SER A 345 -12.95 18.60 15.42
N GLN A 346 -13.78 19.50 14.88
CA GLN A 346 -15.22 19.49 15.09
C GLN A 346 -15.99 18.86 13.91
N ILE A 347 -15.30 18.51 12.81
CA ILE A 347 -15.95 17.85 11.66
C ILE A 347 -16.42 16.47 12.09
N ARG A 348 -17.70 16.20 11.86
CA ARG A 348 -18.32 14.88 12.08
C ARG A 348 -18.75 14.33 10.75
N VAL A 349 -18.07 13.26 10.32
CA VAL A 349 -18.44 12.52 9.11
C VAL A 349 -19.41 11.42 9.54
N PHE A 350 -20.59 11.39 8.92
CA PHE A 350 -21.60 10.37 9.17
C PHE A 350 -21.72 9.50 7.94
N GLU A 351 -21.63 8.18 8.13
CA GLU A 351 -21.81 7.22 7.05
C GLU A 351 -22.93 6.21 7.37
N THR A 352 -23.88 6.10 6.44
CA THR A 352 -25.17 5.41 6.60
C THR A 352 -25.17 3.97 6.09
N SER A 353 -24.24 3.59 5.20
CA SER A 353 -24.15 2.24 4.61
C SER A 353 -23.09 1.35 5.27
N SER A 354 -22.43 1.82 6.33
CA SER A 354 -21.49 1.01 7.14
C SER A 354 -22.18 -0.28 7.59
N THR A 355 -21.82 -1.36 6.92
CA THR A 355 -22.48 -2.65 7.09
C THR A 355 -22.18 -3.16 8.51
N LYS A 356 -23.16 -3.79 9.17
CA LYS A 356 -23.04 -4.34 10.54
C LYS A 356 -21.78 -5.21 10.76
N TRP A 357 -21.19 -5.77 9.70
CA TRP A 357 -19.96 -6.55 9.73
C TRP A 357 -18.70 -5.77 10.14
N ILE A 358 -18.66 -4.45 9.93
CA ILE A 358 -17.50 -3.57 10.19
C ILE A 358 -17.83 -2.51 11.25
N GLN A 359 -18.94 -2.67 12.00
CA GLN A 359 -19.21 -1.83 13.17
C GLN A 359 -18.32 -2.23 14.35
N ILE A 360 -17.02 -2.00 14.22
CA ILE A 360 -16.12 -1.84 15.35
C ILE A 360 -15.77 -0.36 15.37
N SER A 361 -15.99 0.30 16.50
CA SER A 361 -15.53 1.68 16.73
C SER A 361 -14.01 1.83 16.47
N GLY A 362 -13.28 0.72 16.46
CA GLY A 362 -11.84 0.62 16.20
C GLY A 362 -11.40 0.86 14.75
N THR A 363 -12.27 0.69 13.73
CA THR A 363 -11.88 1.02 12.34
C THR A 363 -11.64 2.52 12.17
N TYR A 364 -12.30 3.35 12.98
CA TYR A 364 -12.03 4.79 13.06
C TYR A 364 -10.76 5.12 13.85
N ALA A 365 -10.27 4.20 14.69
CA ALA A 365 -9.08 4.40 15.53
C ALA A 365 -7.78 3.86 14.90
N LEU A 366 -7.89 2.97 13.91
CA LEU A 366 -6.75 2.51 13.09
C LEU A 366 -6.42 3.46 11.93
N ALA A 367 -7.38 4.31 11.54
CA ALA A 367 -7.24 5.27 10.45
C ALA A 367 -7.05 6.73 10.93
N ALA A 368 -7.00 6.95 12.25
CA ALA A 368 -6.69 8.22 12.90
C ALA A 368 -5.38 8.06 13.68
#